data_AF-A0A923CUH1-F1
#
_entry.id   AF-A0A923CUH1-F1
#
_cell.length_a   1.000
_cell.length_b   1.000
_cell.length_c   1.000
_cell.angle_alpha   90.00
_cell.angle_beta   90.00
_cell.angle_gamma   90.00
#
_symmetry.space_group_name_H-M   'P 1'
#
loop_
_entity.id
_entity.type
_entity.pdbx_description
1 polymer ?
#
loop_
_entity_poly.entity_id
_entity_poly.type
_entity_poly.pdbx_seq_one_letter_code
_entity_poly.pdbx_strand_id
1 'polypeptide(L)'
;GDIQVRDSKGKVLCAMSFGFHTAARSFANEISNLCNDCSSDVKYWHICKVMGRVASHLALEVALQTHANMTLIGEDLANYIDKRRIAQAEKQGIVDYTAYGMTLRHLSRLICDGIVKRAAVGKNYGVLVIPEGVLEFINEIQIFITKLNVIIAEYNATHDKHFHKEFPLLEDKLDYLRRLARQSREEEIISVWNTRDDDLFNDIPAFFQEGLLMERDSHGNFQFSLVETDKILMGLVKDYLNILKEKGRYKLGIHKDFFRKTLKKDGLDPDFFGPVLFRNYDNGPYLLVKESIMSNKTLKQELIRGKVIKNEDKIPKAIEKIYKKSVPNFKTQLHFYGYDGRGSDPSRFDCNYTYNLGLTVFALIANNATGQMAAIKNLEFDFSAWQPIGIPIAPLMRLEERNGKLTLVIEKSVVNTHSTAFKVVESLREKWLAANPEEDNYRRPGPIRFTGKSEEDRPLTLVLNAIPNGHDQI
;
A
#
# COMPACT_ATOMS: atom_id res chain seq x y z
N GLY A 1 13.81 8.49 -10.95
CA GLY A 1 13.41 7.25 -11.63
C GLY A 1 11.98 7.30 -12.12
N ASP A 2 11.35 8.47 -12.22
CA ASP A 2 9.91 8.56 -12.47
C ASP A 2 9.63 9.79 -13.34
N ILE A 3 10.28 9.84 -14.50
CA ILE A 3 10.03 10.89 -15.50
C ILE A 3 9.26 10.25 -16.64
N GLN A 4 8.07 10.78 -16.90
CA GLN A 4 7.33 10.55 -18.11
C GLN A 4 7.10 11.89 -18.77
N VAL A 5 7.32 11.97 -20.08
CA VAL A 5 7.18 13.22 -20.82
C VAL A 5 6.13 13.04 -21.92
N ARG A 6 5.21 13.99 -22.01
CA ARG A 6 4.23 14.11 -23.09
C ARG A 6 4.37 15.47 -23.76
N ASP A 7 4.04 15.54 -25.04
CA ASP A 7 3.90 16.82 -25.73
C ASP A 7 2.56 17.50 -25.41
N SER A 8 2.35 18.71 -25.95
CA SER A 8 1.12 19.49 -25.74
C SER A 8 -0.14 18.83 -26.31
N LYS A 9 0.01 17.81 -27.16
CA LYS A 9 -1.09 16.99 -27.71
C LYS A 9 -1.29 15.69 -26.92
N GLY A 10 -0.58 15.52 -25.80
CA GLY A 10 -0.65 14.33 -24.95
C GLY A 10 0.16 13.13 -25.47
N LYS A 11 0.89 13.27 -26.58
CA LYS A 11 1.68 12.19 -27.16
C LYS A 11 2.89 11.89 -26.29
N VAL A 12 3.11 10.62 -25.98
CA VAL A 12 4.25 10.18 -25.17
C VAL A 12 5.56 10.40 -25.93
N LEU A 13 6.47 11.15 -25.31
CA LEU A 13 7.84 11.39 -25.78
C LEU A 13 8.86 10.56 -24.98
N CYS A 14 8.62 10.38 -23.69
CA CYS A 14 9.38 9.50 -22.81
C CYS A 14 8.39 8.72 -21.94
N ALA A 15 8.29 7.42 -22.16
CA ALA A 15 7.31 6.57 -21.48
C ALA A 15 7.79 6.09 -20.10
N MET A 16 9.10 5.93 -19.91
CA MET A 16 9.71 5.46 -18.66
C MET A 16 11.21 5.76 -18.62
N SER A 17 11.78 5.79 -17.41
CA SER A 17 13.23 5.76 -17.23
C SER A 17 13.79 4.34 -17.36
N PHE A 18 15.04 4.24 -17.83
CA PHE A 18 15.75 2.97 -17.90
C PHE A 18 15.95 2.34 -16.50
N GLY A 19 16.05 1.01 -16.45
CA GLY A 19 16.22 0.24 -15.23
C GLY A 19 14.90 -0.08 -14.50
N PHE A 20 13.80 0.60 -14.86
CA PHE A 20 12.47 0.33 -14.30
C PHE A 20 12.05 -1.12 -14.50
N HIS A 21 12.20 -1.64 -15.72
CA HIS A 21 11.77 -3.00 -16.05
C HIS A 21 12.57 -4.02 -15.24
N THR A 22 13.89 -3.88 -15.20
CA THR A 22 14.78 -4.77 -14.43
C THR A 22 14.41 -4.80 -12.95
N ALA A 23 14.26 -3.62 -12.33
CA ALA A 23 13.89 -3.54 -10.91
C ALA A 23 12.52 -4.17 -10.65
N ALA A 24 11.51 -3.85 -11.47
CA ALA A 24 10.17 -4.41 -11.32
C ALA A 24 10.15 -5.94 -11.46
N ARG A 25 10.91 -6.48 -12.42
CA ARG A 25 11.03 -7.93 -12.64
C ARG A 25 11.73 -8.64 -11.49
N SER A 26 12.80 -8.04 -10.97
CA SER A 26 13.53 -8.55 -9.80
C SER A 26 12.59 -8.64 -8.59
N PHE A 27 11.89 -7.56 -8.26
CA PHE A 27 10.93 -7.54 -7.15
C PHE A 27 9.75 -8.49 -7.35
N ALA A 28 9.20 -8.54 -8.57
CA ALA A 28 8.08 -9.43 -8.88
C ALA A 28 8.46 -10.91 -8.76
N ASN A 29 9.67 -11.29 -9.16
CA ASN A 29 10.14 -12.67 -9.00
C ASN A 29 10.22 -13.06 -7.52
N GLU A 30 10.85 -12.23 -6.68
CA GLU A 30 10.97 -12.49 -5.25
C GLU A 30 9.60 -12.54 -4.55
N ILE A 31 8.72 -11.58 -4.84
CA ILE A 31 7.36 -11.55 -4.28
C ILE A 31 6.55 -12.77 -4.74
N SER A 32 6.72 -13.21 -5.99
CA SER A 32 6.02 -14.41 -6.49
C SER A 32 6.49 -15.70 -5.81
N ASN A 33 7.75 -15.78 -5.37
CA ASN A 33 8.25 -16.88 -4.57
C ASN A 33 7.53 -16.92 -3.21
N LEU A 34 7.32 -15.75 -2.58
CA LEU A 34 6.54 -15.64 -1.35
C LEU A 34 5.05 -15.97 -1.55
N CYS A 35 4.47 -15.67 -2.71
CA CYS A 35 3.11 -16.10 -3.05
C CYS A 35 2.98 -17.64 -3.06
N ASN A 36 4.01 -18.34 -3.55
CA ASN A 36 4.06 -19.80 -3.55
C ASN A 36 4.26 -20.38 -2.13
N ASP A 37 5.14 -19.75 -1.34
CA ASP A 37 5.35 -20.12 0.08
C ASP A 37 4.08 -19.94 0.92
N CYS A 38 3.38 -18.82 0.72
CA CYS A 38 2.06 -18.53 1.30
C CYS A 38 1.06 -19.68 1.11
N SER A 39 1.03 -20.21 -0.12
CA SER A 39 0.11 -21.30 -0.49
C SER A 39 0.51 -22.65 0.15
N SER A 40 1.75 -22.78 0.60
CA SER A 40 2.33 -24.02 1.13
C SER A 40 2.32 -24.07 2.67
N ASP A 41 2.81 -23.02 3.36
CA ASP A 41 2.90 -22.99 4.84
C ASP A 41 1.71 -22.28 5.53
N VAL A 42 0.76 -21.66 4.79
CA VAL A 42 -0.57 -21.18 5.26
C VAL A 42 -0.55 -20.53 6.67
N LYS A 43 0.47 -19.71 6.95
CA LYS A 43 0.77 -19.24 8.32
C LYS A 43 1.03 -17.75 8.43
N TYR A 44 1.58 -17.14 7.39
CA TYR A 44 2.08 -15.77 7.46
C TYR A 44 1.38 -14.85 6.47
N TRP A 45 1.25 -13.60 6.89
CA TRP A 45 1.07 -12.48 5.99
C TRP A 45 2.44 -11.88 5.65
N HIS A 46 2.85 -11.98 4.39
CA HIS A 46 4.09 -11.38 3.90
C HIS A 46 3.83 -9.93 3.51
N ILE A 47 4.53 -9.01 4.17
CA ILE A 47 4.40 -7.57 3.96
C ILE A 47 5.62 -7.13 3.14
N CYS A 48 5.39 -6.85 1.87
CA CYS A 48 6.42 -6.56 0.87
C CYS A 48 6.47 -5.06 0.63
N LYS A 49 7.40 -4.37 1.27
CA LYS A 49 7.65 -2.95 1.00
C LYS A 49 8.49 -2.83 -0.27
N VAL A 50 7.93 -2.23 -1.31
CA VAL A 50 8.59 -2.02 -2.61
C VAL A 50 9.05 -0.59 -2.70
N MET A 51 10.28 -0.39 -3.16
CA MET A 51 10.84 0.93 -3.37
C MET A 51 9.96 1.77 -4.32
N GLY A 52 9.77 3.02 -3.94
CA GLY A 52 8.91 3.96 -4.64
C GLY A 52 8.63 5.12 -3.72
N ARG A 53 9.48 6.15 -3.78
CA ARG A 53 9.41 7.27 -2.83
C ARG A 53 8.21 8.15 -3.13
N VAL A 54 8.05 8.61 -4.37
CA VAL A 54 7.07 9.66 -4.73
C VAL A 54 5.96 9.14 -5.64
N ALA A 55 6.11 7.94 -6.19
CA ALA A 55 5.16 7.35 -7.11
C ALA A 55 5.08 5.84 -6.91
N SER A 56 3.93 5.26 -7.23
CA SER A 56 3.66 3.82 -7.05
C SER A 56 3.88 2.99 -8.32
N HIS A 57 4.65 3.49 -9.31
CA HIS A 57 4.85 2.79 -10.60
C HIS A 57 5.36 1.36 -10.44
N LEU A 58 6.34 1.15 -9.55
CA LEU A 58 6.88 -0.18 -9.26
C LEU A 58 5.86 -1.08 -8.57
N ALA A 59 5.10 -0.55 -7.61
CA ALA A 59 4.03 -1.30 -6.95
C ALA A 59 2.92 -1.70 -7.95
N LEU A 60 2.57 -0.81 -8.89
CA LEU A 60 1.60 -1.10 -9.94
C LEU A 60 2.06 -2.22 -10.87
N GLU A 61 3.32 -2.18 -11.32
CA GLU A 61 3.90 -3.24 -12.16
C GLU A 61 3.97 -4.56 -11.38
N VAL A 62 4.42 -4.54 -10.12
CA VAL A 62 4.45 -5.74 -9.26
C VAL A 62 3.05 -6.33 -9.08
N ALA A 63 2.02 -5.51 -8.91
CA ALA A 63 0.63 -5.99 -8.81
C ALA A 63 0.22 -6.80 -10.05
N LEU A 64 0.47 -6.26 -11.24
CA LEU A 64 0.19 -6.93 -12.52
C LEU A 64 1.02 -8.20 -12.70
N GLN A 65 2.27 -8.20 -12.22
CA GLN A 65 3.19 -9.33 -12.41
C GLN A 65 2.90 -10.50 -11.46
N THR A 66 2.42 -10.23 -10.24
CA THR A 66 2.35 -11.23 -9.15
C THR A 66 0.93 -11.57 -8.69
N HIS A 67 -0.04 -10.67 -8.94
CA HIS A 67 -1.39 -10.76 -8.38
C HIS A 67 -1.40 -10.95 -6.86
N ALA A 68 -0.52 -10.26 -6.13
CA ALA A 68 -0.53 -10.24 -4.67
C ALA A 68 -1.94 -9.89 -4.14
N ASN A 69 -2.33 -10.45 -2.99
CA ASN A 69 -3.73 -10.35 -2.52
C ASN A 69 -4.17 -8.91 -2.27
N MET A 70 -3.24 -8.07 -1.84
CA MET A 70 -3.45 -6.64 -1.69
C MET A 70 -2.20 -5.93 -2.18
N THR A 71 -2.38 -4.93 -3.04
CA THR A 71 -1.31 -3.99 -3.42
C THR A 71 -1.83 -2.59 -3.25
N LEU A 72 -1.11 -1.77 -2.48
CA LEU A 72 -1.46 -0.37 -2.29
C LEU A 72 -0.87 0.47 -3.42
N ILE A 73 -1.68 1.37 -3.97
CA ILE A 73 -1.26 2.39 -4.94
C ILE A 73 -1.50 3.73 -4.28
N GLY A 74 -0.44 4.46 -3.96
CA GLY A 74 -0.52 5.72 -3.21
C GLY A 74 -1.46 6.73 -3.87
N GLU A 75 -1.39 6.86 -5.19
CA GLU A 75 -2.21 7.77 -5.97
C GLU A 75 -3.71 7.41 -5.92
N ASP A 76 -4.06 6.13 -5.77
CA ASP A 76 -5.45 5.70 -5.53
C ASP A 76 -5.92 6.10 -4.12
N LEU A 77 -5.03 5.92 -3.13
CA LEU A 77 -5.32 6.31 -1.74
C LEU A 77 -5.54 7.82 -1.63
N ALA A 78 -4.71 8.64 -2.27
CA ALA A 78 -4.86 10.10 -2.25
C ALA A 78 -6.19 10.57 -2.88
N ASN A 79 -6.70 9.83 -3.86
CA ASN A 79 -7.97 10.10 -4.54
C ASN A 79 -9.20 9.48 -3.83
N TYR A 80 -9.01 8.81 -2.69
CA TYR A 80 -10.11 8.19 -1.96
C TYR A 80 -11.13 9.23 -1.47
N ILE A 81 -12.42 8.88 -1.54
CA ILE A 81 -13.50 9.72 -1.03
C ILE A 81 -14.46 8.87 -0.21
N ASP A 82 -14.65 9.22 1.07
CA ASP A 82 -15.62 8.57 1.94
C ASP A 82 -17.03 9.11 1.69
N LYS A 83 -17.70 8.53 0.69
CA LYS A 83 -19.08 8.89 0.31
C LYS A 83 -20.08 8.78 1.47
N ARG A 84 -19.84 7.88 2.45
CA ARG A 84 -20.75 7.71 3.59
C ARG A 84 -20.65 8.90 4.54
N ARG A 85 -19.43 9.38 4.82
CA ARG A 85 -19.21 10.58 5.62
C ARG A 85 -19.77 11.83 4.95
N ILE A 86 -19.58 11.97 3.64
CA ILE A 86 -20.19 13.07 2.87
C ILE A 86 -21.70 13.06 3.04
N ALA A 87 -22.35 11.92 2.77
CA ALA A 87 -23.80 11.81 2.89
C ALA A 87 -24.32 12.04 4.33
N GLN A 88 -23.52 11.72 5.35
CA GLN A 88 -23.87 12.00 6.75
C GLN A 88 -23.72 13.48 7.10
N ALA A 89 -22.66 14.13 6.61
CA ALA A 89 -22.40 15.55 6.78
C ALA A 89 -23.48 16.40 6.08
N GLU A 90 -23.86 16.04 4.86
CA GLU A 90 -24.96 16.67 4.12
C GLU A 90 -26.28 16.62 4.90
N LYS A 91 -26.60 15.48 5.53
CA LYS A 91 -27.79 15.35 6.39
C LYS A 91 -27.76 16.27 7.60
N GLN A 92 -26.57 16.66 8.06
CA GLN A 92 -26.36 17.57 9.18
C GLN A 92 -26.18 19.02 8.72
N GLY A 93 -26.25 19.30 7.41
CA GLY A 93 -26.04 20.64 6.84
C GLY A 93 -24.60 21.14 6.94
N ILE A 94 -23.63 20.24 7.15
CA ILE A 94 -22.20 20.56 7.27
C ILE A 94 -21.40 19.92 6.13
N VAL A 95 -20.24 20.49 5.82
CA VAL A 95 -19.28 19.91 4.86
C VAL A 95 -18.13 19.28 5.63
N ASP A 96 -17.98 17.96 5.50
CA ASP A 96 -16.83 17.24 6.08
C ASP A 96 -15.68 17.19 5.08
N TYR A 97 -14.81 18.20 5.12
CA TYR A 97 -13.60 18.26 4.28
C TYR A 97 -12.63 17.10 4.54
N THR A 98 -12.72 16.44 5.70
CA THR A 98 -11.87 15.28 6.03
C THR A 98 -12.42 13.96 5.52
N ALA A 99 -13.53 13.99 4.76
CA ALA A 99 -14.02 12.86 3.99
C ALA A 99 -13.27 12.67 2.65
N TYR A 100 -12.52 13.68 2.21
CA TYR A 100 -11.67 13.62 1.02
C TYR A 100 -10.25 13.19 1.40
N GLY A 101 -9.72 12.24 0.64
CA GLY A 101 -8.41 11.65 0.86
C GLY A 101 -8.39 10.54 1.90
N MET A 102 -7.23 9.88 2.01
CA MET A 102 -7.04 8.74 2.91
C MET A 102 -6.53 9.18 4.27
N THR A 103 -7.05 8.54 5.31
CA THR A 103 -6.48 8.60 6.68
C THR A 103 -5.77 7.30 7.00
N LEU A 104 -4.75 7.35 7.84
CA LEU A 104 -4.00 6.22 8.35
C LEU A 104 -4.94 5.21 9.05
N ARG A 105 -5.93 5.71 9.79
CA ARG A 105 -6.98 4.88 10.42
C ARG A 105 -7.86 4.19 9.38
N HIS A 106 -8.24 4.86 8.30
CA HIS A 106 -9.06 4.24 7.27
C HIS A 106 -8.25 3.21 6.46
N LEU A 107 -6.99 3.52 6.14
CA LEU A 107 -6.10 2.59 5.45
C LEU A 107 -5.89 1.30 6.26
N SER A 108 -5.64 1.41 7.57
CA SER A 108 -5.49 0.22 8.41
C SER A 108 -6.76 -0.62 8.44
N ARG A 109 -7.94 0.01 8.50
CA ARG A 109 -9.23 -0.68 8.43
C ARG A 109 -9.44 -1.41 7.11
N LEU A 110 -9.08 -0.79 5.97
CA LEU A 110 -9.18 -1.42 4.66
C LEU A 110 -8.33 -2.70 4.57
N ILE A 111 -7.11 -2.66 5.11
CA ILE A 111 -6.24 -3.84 5.18
C ILE A 111 -6.85 -4.90 6.11
N CYS A 112 -7.34 -4.51 7.29
CA CYS A 112 -8.00 -5.43 8.21
C CYS A 112 -9.23 -6.08 7.60
N ASP A 113 -10.05 -5.34 6.86
CA ASP A 113 -11.23 -5.86 6.19
C ASP A 113 -10.85 -6.93 5.15
N GLY A 114 -9.78 -6.69 4.37
CA GLY A 114 -9.23 -7.70 3.46
C GLY A 114 -8.76 -8.97 4.18
N ILE A 115 -8.02 -8.82 5.29
CA ILE A 115 -7.54 -9.94 6.12
C ILE A 115 -8.72 -10.72 6.71
N VAL A 116 -9.72 -10.04 7.27
CA VAL A 116 -10.89 -10.66 7.90
C VAL A 116 -11.74 -11.38 6.86
N LYS A 117 -11.95 -10.79 5.68
CA LYS A 117 -12.68 -11.44 4.57
C LYS A 117 -11.98 -12.73 4.12
N ARG A 118 -10.65 -12.72 3.97
CA ARG A 118 -9.88 -13.93 3.64
C ARG A 118 -9.91 -14.96 4.77
N ALA A 119 -9.74 -14.53 6.02
CA ALA A 119 -9.84 -15.43 7.17
C ALA A 119 -11.23 -16.08 7.26
N ALA A 120 -12.29 -15.39 6.86
CA ALA A 120 -13.64 -15.95 6.87
C ALA A 120 -13.81 -17.18 5.95
N VAL A 121 -12.95 -17.32 4.93
CA VAL A 121 -12.88 -18.49 4.04
C VAL A 121 -11.67 -19.38 4.34
N GLY A 122 -11.16 -19.34 5.57
CA GLY A 122 -10.07 -20.21 6.03
C GLY A 122 -8.66 -19.73 5.63
N LYS A 123 -8.54 -18.61 4.90
CA LYS A 123 -7.25 -18.08 4.44
C LYS A 123 -6.71 -17.03 5.42
N ASN A 124 -5.96 -17.46 6.42
CA ASN A 124 -5.31 -16.57 7.40
C ASN A 124 -3.89 -16.14 7.02
N TYR A 125 -3.62 -16.07 5.73
CA TYR A 125 -2.30 -15.81 5.14
C TYR A 125 -2.48 -15.00 3.85
N GLY A 126 -1.39 -14.45 3.34
CA GLY A 126 -1.41 -13.72 2.07
C GLY A 126 -0.21 -12.81 1.90
N VAL A 127 -0.22 -12.08 0.79
CA VAL A 127 0.83 -11.12 0.43
C VAL A 127 0.23 -9.73 0.30
N LEU A 128 0.82 -8.77 1.00
CA LEU A 128 0.49 -7.34 0.93
C LEU A 128 1.71 -6.60 0.37
N VAL A 129 1.54 -5.91 -0.76
CA VAL A 129 2.55 -5.05 -1.36
C VAL A 129 2.27 -3.59 -1.00
N ILE A 130 3.28 -2.90 -0.47
CA ILE A 130 3.20 -1.51 -0.01
C ILE A 130 4.30 -0.69 -0.69
N PRO A 131 3.98 0.43 -1.36
CA PRO A 131 5.01 1.35 -1.84
C PRO A 131 5.66 2.03 -0.64
N GLU A 132 6.98 2.15 -0.66
CA GLU A 132 7.79 2.75 0.42
C GLU A 132 7.24 4.10 0.89
N GLY A 133 6.87 4.96 -0.06
CA GLY A 133 6.29 6.28 0.18
C GLY A 133 4.77 6.30 0.41
N VAL A 134 4.11 5.17 0.73
CA VAL A 134 2.64 5.14 0.89
C VAL A 134 2.10 6.19 1.87
N LEU A 135 2.87 6.54 2.90
CA LEU A 135 2.49 7.55 3.89
C LEU A 135 2.50 8.97 3.32
N GLU A 136 3.25 9.23 2.25
CA GLU A 136 3.20 10.50 1.52
C GLU A 136 1.83 10.72 0.86
N PHE A 137 1.02 9.68 0.68
CA PHE A 137 -0.30 9.77 0.07
C PHE A 137 -1.44 9.81 1.09
N ILE A 138 -1.10 9.88 2.38
CA ILE A 138 -2.06 9.99 3.47
C ILE A 138 -2.21 11.47 3.83
N ASN A 139 -3.42 12.01 3.68
CA ASN A 139 -3.66 13.46 3.73
C ASN A 139 -3.22 14.09 5.06
N GLU A 140 -3.50 13.44 6.18
CA GLU A 140 -3.07 13.92 7.50
C GLU A 140 -1.54 13.97 7.63
N ILE A 141 -0.83 13.01 7.04
CA ILE A 141 0.65 13.01 7.03
C ILE A 141 1.20 14.09 6.10
N GLN A 142 0.60 14.29 4.92
CA GLN A 142 0.98 15.40 4.03
C GLN A 142 0.85 16.75 4.73
N ILE A 143 -0.28 16.97 5.40
CA ILE A 143 -0.53 18.20 6.15
C ILE A 143 0.54 18.40 7.22
N PHE A 144 0.91 17.35 7.97
CA PHE A 144 2.01 17.44 8.93
C PHE A 144 3.34 17.75 8.27
N ILE A 145 3.70 17.08 7.17
CA ILE A 145 4.96 17.34 6.46
C ILE A 145 5.01 18.79 5.99
N THR A 146 3.94 19.31 5.40
CA THR A 146 3.86 20.71 4.95
C THR A 146 4.00 21.67 6.11
N LYS A 147 3.22 21.50 7.19
CA LYS A 147 3.27 22.37 8.37
C LYS A 147 4.63 22.37 9.04
N LEU A 148 5.20 21.18 9.28
CA LEU A 148 6.52 21.03 9.88
C LEU A 148 7.61 21.64 9.00
N ASN A 149 7.53 21.49 7.68
CA ASN A 149 8.47 22.14 6.76
C ASN A 149 8.42 23.66 6.86
N VAL A 150 7.23 24.24 6.91
CA VAL A 150 7.04 25.69 7.07
C VAL A 150 7.62 26.14 8.41
N ILE A 151 7.28 25.46 9.50
CA ILE A 151 7.77 25.80 10.86
C ILE A 151 9.31 25.74 10.92
N ILE A 152 9.92 24.67 10.40
CA ILE A 152 11.38 24.49 10.41
C ILE A 152 12.05 25.54 9.51
N ALA A 153 11.48 25.84 8.34
CA ALA A 153 12.01 26.84 7.42
C ALA A 153 11.94 28.26 8.01
N GLU A 154 10.80 28.63 8.60
CA GLU A 154 10.59 29.92 9.26
C GLU A 154 11.53 30.10 10.46
N TYR A 155 11.68 29.06 11.28
CA TYR A 155 12.62 29.05 12.39
C TYR A 155 14.06 29.29 11.90
N ASN A 156 14.50 28.54 10.90
CA ASN A 156 15.83 28.66 10.31
C ASN A 156 16.09 30.01 9.63
N ALA A 157 15.04 30.73 9.23
CA ALA A 157 15.15 32.06 8.63
C ALA A 157 15.19 33.19 9.68
N THR A 158 14.62 32.96 10.86
CA THR A 158 14.46 33.97 11.92
C THR A 158 15.47 33.84 13.06
N HIS A 159 16.18 32.71 13.17
CA HIS A 159 17.12 32.43 14.27
C HIS A 159 18.55 32.21 13.76
N ASP A 160 19.54 32.55 14.59
CA ASP A 160 20.97 32.38 14.28
C ASP A 160 21.40 30.89 14.23
N LYS A 161 20.70 30.03 14.97
CA LYS A 161 20.93 28.58 14.99
C LYS A 161 19.83 27.87 14.21
N HIS A 162 20.24 26.85 13.45
CA HIS A 162 19.29 25.98 12.78
C HIS A 162 18.48 25.15 13.78
N PHE A 163 17.20 24.93 13.47
CA PHE A 163 16.22 24.19 14.27
C PHE A 163 16.78 22.86 14.82
N HIS A 164 17.39 22.04 13.95
CA HIS A 164 17.92 20.74 14.36
C HIS A 164 19.18 20.81 15.22
N LYS A 165 19.90 21.94 15.23
CA LYS A 165 21.04 22.18 16.12
C LYS A 165 20.60 22.71 17.47
N GLU A 166 19.53 23.49 17.51
CA GLU A 166 18.97 24.00 18.76
C GLU A 166 18.15 22.96 19.52
N PHE A 167 17.39 22.14 18.79
CA PHE A 167 16.57 21.06 19.34
C PHE A 167 17.08 19.68 18.87
N PRO A 168 18.14 19.14 19.52
CA PRO A 168 18.71 17.86 19.12
C PRO A 168 17.83 16.67 19.50
N LEU A 169 17.11 16.74 20.64
CA LEU A 169 16.26 15.67 21.12
C LEU A 169 14.82 15.80 20.60
N LEU A 170 14.14 14.66 20.46
CA LEU A 170 12.74 14.63 20.05
C LEU A 170 11.85 15.41 21.03
N GLU A 171 12.07 15.23 22.33
CA GLU A 171 11.28 15.90 23.39
C GLU A 171 11.34 17.42 23.27
N ASP A 172 12.53 17.98 22.99
CA ASP A 172 12.72 19.42 22.80
C ASP A 172 11.92 19.94 21.59
N LYS A 173 11.94 19.19 20.48
CA LYS A 173 11.18 19.52 19.26
C LYS A 173 9.67 19.47 19.51
N LEU A 174 9.20 18.45 20.24
CA LEU A 174 7.79 18.31 20.61
C LEU A 174 7.34 19.44 21.53
N ASP A 175 8.17 19.82 22.51
CA ASP A 175 7.87 20.93 23.41
C ASP A 175 7.82 22.27 22.68
N TYR A 176 8.66 22.48 21.67
CA TYR A 176 8.56 23.63 20.78
C TYR A 176 7.21 23.68 20.04
N LEU A 177 6.78 22.56 19.44
CA LEU A 177 5.47 22.46 18.78
C LEU A 177 4.29 22.70 19.74
N ARG A 178 4.36 22.16 20.96
CA ARG A 178 3.35 22.40 22.00
C ARG A 178 3.27 23.86 22.40
N ARG A 179 4.40 24.58 22.44
CA ARG A 179 4.41 26.03 22.70
C ARG A 179 3.70 26.80 21.59
N LEU A 180 3.96 26.46 20.32
CA LEU A 180 3.24 27.04 19.19
C LEU A 180 1.73 26.79 19.26
N ALA A 181 1.32 25.57 19.64
CA ALA A 181 -0.10 25.24 19.82
C ALA A 181 -0.76 25.99 20.98
N ARG A 182 -0.01 26.29 22.06
CA ARG A 182 -0.49 27.08 23.21
C ARG A 182 -0.62 28.57 22.88
N GLN A 183 0.37 29.15 22.20
CA GLN A 183 0.33 30.55 21.78
C GLN A 183 -0.88 30.84 20.87
N SER A 184 -1.23 29.90 20.00
CA SER A 184 -2.46 30.00 19.17
C SER A 184 -3.75 30.11 20.00
N ARG A 185 -3.80 29.49 21.18
CA ARG A 185 -4.97 29.59 22.09
C ARG A 185 -5.00 30.89 22.87
N GLU A 186 -3.84 31.41 23.26
CA GLU A 186 -3.73 32.58 24.15
C GLU A 186 -3.89 33.90 23.40
N GLU A 187 -3.45 33.96 22.13
CA GLU A 187 -3.40 35.22 21.36
C GLU A 187 -4.48 35.32 20.27
N GLU A 188 -5.38 34.33 20.12
CA GLU A 188 -6.33 34.18 18.99
C GLU A 188 -5.64 34.22 17.60
N ILE A 189 -4.32 34.03 17.54
CA ILE A 189 -3.56 33.97 16.29
C ILE A 189 -3.68 32.56 15.71
N ILE A 190 -4.03 32.49 14.42
CA ILE A 190 -3.98 31.24 13.66
C ILE A 190 -2.50 30.90 13.45
N SER A 191 -1.94 30.03 14.29
CA SER A 191 -0.61 29.48 14.08
C SER A 191 -0.65 28.38 13.02
N VAL A 192 0.51 28.11 12.39
CA VAL A 192 0.66 26.97 11.46
C VAL A 192 0.41 25.63 12.16
N TRP A 193 0.71 25.54 13.47
CA TRP A 193 0.53 24.35 14.31
C TRP A 193 -0.46 24.60 15.45
N ASN A 194 -1.67 24.05 15.34
CA ASN A 194 -2.73 24.25 16.33
C ASN A 194 -2.90 23.02 17.24
N THR A 195 -3.83 23.09 18.21
CA THR A 195 -4.03 21.98 19.15
C THR A 195 -4.54 20.70 18.48
N ARG A 196 -5.37 20.80 17.45
CA ARG A 196 -5.85 19.61 16.74
C ARG A 196 -4.69 18.90 16.04
N ASP A 197 -3.74 19.65 15.50
CA ASP A 197 -2.52 19.08 14.93
C ASP A 197 -1.70 18.37 16.01
N ASP A 198 -1.52 19.00 17.18
CA ASP A 198 -0.79 18.41 18.31
C ASP A 198 -1.44 17.11 18.80
N ASP A 199 -2.76 17.11 19.00
CA ASP A 199 -3.51 15.92 19.44
C ASP A 199 -3.37 14.77 18.43
N LEU A 200 -3.56 15.05 17.13
CA LEU A 200 -3.43 14.04 16.08
C LEU A 200 -1.98 13.57 15.89
N PHE A 201 -1.00 14.46 16.09
CA PHE A 201 0.40 14.09 16.01
C PHE A 201 0.81 13.20 17.20
N ASN A 202 0.27 13.45 18.40
CA ASN A 202 0.48 12.63 19.60
C ASN A 202 -0.10 11.21 19.49
N ASP A 203 -1.12 11.00 18.64
CA ASP A 203 -1.66 9.67 18.34
C ASP A 203 -0.72 8.80 17.47
N ILE A 204 0.34 9.39 16.91
CA ILE A 204 1.31 8.71 16.05
C ILE A 204 2.44 8.10 16.91
N PRO A 205 2.95 6.89 16.58
CA PRO A 205 4.08 6.31 17.30
C PRO A 205 5.32 7.23 17.35
N ALA A 206 5.99 7.29 18.51
CA ALA A 206 7.11 8.20 18.76
C ALA A 206 8.24 8.12 17.71
N PHE A 207 8.61 6.91 17.27
CA PHE A 207 9.64 6.74 16.23
C PHE A 207 9.23 7.35 14.89
N PHE A 208 7.93 7.44 14.58
CA PHE A 208 7.45 8.08 13.35
C PHE A 208 7.36 9.60 13.51
N GLN A 209 6.98 10.10 14.69
CA GLN A 209 7.09 11.53 15.02
C GLN A 209 8.54 12.01 14.85
N GLU A 210 9.49 11.23 15.37
CA GLU A 210 10.92 11.48 15.20
C GLU A 210 11.30 11.56 13.73
N GLY A 211 10.90 10.55 12.95
CA GLY A 211 11.03 10.53 11.50
C GLY A 211 10.54 11.83 10.86
N LEU A 212 9.29 12.22 11.12
CA LEU A 212 8.66 13.45 10.58
C LEU A 212 9.43 14.74 10.93
N LEU A 213 10.15 14.75 12.04
CA LEU A 213 10.96 15.84 12.55
C LEU A 213 12.47 15.72 12.23
N MET A 214 12.86 14.77 11.40
CA MET A 214 14.23 14.66 10.87
C MET A 214 14.50 15.71 9.79
N GLU A 215 15.79 16.04 9.63
CA GLU A 215 16.26 16.93 8.58
C GLU A 215 15.92 16.36 7.19
N ARG A 216 15.49 17.25 6.29
CA ARG A 216 15.15 16.88 4.92
C ARG A 216 16.40 16.57 4.12
N ASP A 217 16.25 15.81 3.04
CA ASP A 217 17.39 15.60 2.13
C ASP A 217 17.82 16.92 1.44
N SER A 218 18.92 16.87 0.70
CA SER A 218 19.46 18.02 -0.05
C SER A 218 18.46 18.62 -1.06
N HIS A 219 17.40 17.89 -1.37
CA HIS A 219 16.32 18.30 -2.26
C HIS A 219 15.04 18.68 -1.51
N GLY A 220 15.05 18.78 -0.18
CA GLY A 220 13.92 19.18 0.65
C GLY A 220 12.86 18.08 0.85
N ASN A 221 13.12 16.85 0.42
CA ASN A 221 12.14 15.76 0.54
C ASN A 221 12.28 15.04 1.89
N PHE A 222 11.15 14.49 2.32
CA PHE A 222 11.10 13.56 3.43
C PHE A 222 11.79 12.23 3.08
N GLN A 223 12.58 11.68 4.01
CA GLN A 223 13.34 10.46 3.77
C GLN A 223 12.55 9.20 4.18
N PHE A 224 11.49 8.87 3.43
CA PHE A 224 10.67 7.68 3.69
C PHE A 224 11.44 6.36 3.71
N SER A 225 12.57 6.29 3.02
CA SER A 225 13.48 5.13 3.01
C SER A 225 14.00 4.76 4.39
N LEU A 226 14.13 5.75 5.28
CA LEU A 226 14.59 5.57 6.66
C LEU A 226 13.43 5.28 7.62
N VAL A 227 12.19 5.45 7.17
CA VAL A 227 11.01 5.21 7.99
C VAL A 227 10.51 3.79 7.79
N GLU A 228 10.22 3.13 8.91
CA GLU A 228 9.62 1.80 8.94
C GLU A 228 8.11 1.88 8.71
N THR A 229 7.72 2.42 7.55
CA THR A 229 6.33 2.62 7.11
C THR A 229 5.46 1.37 7.30
N ASP A 230 6.02 0.22 6.95
CA ASP A 230 5.41 -1.09 7.12
C ASP A 230 5.12 -1.42 8.60
N LYS A 231 6.01 -1.08 9.54
CA LYS A 231 5.78 -1.32 10.97
C LYS A 231 4.68 -0.43 11.54
N ILE A 232 4.62 0.85 11.15
CA ILE A 232 3.57 1.79 11.57
C ILE A 232 2.21 1.24 11.15
N LEU A 233 2.06 0.95 9.86
CA LEU A 233 0.80 0.49 9.30
C LEU A 233 0.39 -0.86 9.89
N MET A 234 1.33 -1.80 10.00
CA MET A 234 1.05 -3.11 10.55
C MET A 234 0.81 -3.11 12.07
N GLY A 235 1.33 -2.13 12.80
CA GLY A 235 0.98 -1.89 14.20
C GLY A 235 -0.51 -1.57 14.34
N LEU A 236 -0.98 -0.58 13.60
CA LEU A 236 -2.41 -0.19 13.60
C LEU A 236 -3.32 -1.32 13.12
N VAL A 237 -2.89 -2.08 12.11
CA VAL A 237 -3.61 -3.26 11.63
C VAL A 237 -3.71 -4.32 12.74
N LYS A 238 -2.63 -4.60 13.46
CA LYS A 238 -2.62 -5.57 14.58
C LYS A 238 -3.57 -5.14 15.69
N ASP A 239 -3.51 -3.88 16.10
CA ASP A 239 -4.37 -3.34 17.16
C ASP A 239 -5.85 -3.42 16.76
N TYR A 240 -6.18 -3.03 15.53
CA TYR A 240 -7.56 -3.11 15.06
C TYR A 240 -8.05 -4.56 14.90
N LEU A 241 -7.22 -5.47 14.41
CA LEU A 241 -7.55 -6.90 14.37
C LEU A 241 -7.77 -7.50 15.76
N ASN A 242 -7.02 -7.05 16.77
CA ASN A 242 -7.23 -7.46 18.16
C ASN A 242 -8.59 -6.99 18.67
N ILE A 243 -8.96 -5.73 18.42
CA ILE A 243 -10.30 -5.20 18.75
C ILE A 243 -11.40 -6.02 18.05
N LEU A 244 -11.22 -6.36 16.76
CA LEU A 244 -12.19 -7.19 16.04
C LEU A 244 -12.26 -8.62 16.56
N LYS A 245 -11.14 -9.18 17.04
CA LYS A 245 -11.07 -10.50 17.66
C LYS A 245 -11.81 -10.52 19.01
N GLU A 246 -11.61 -9.50 19.83
CA GLU A 246 -12.32 -9.32 21.11
C GLU A 246 -13.82 -9.14 20.90
N LYS A 247 -14.23 -8.42 19.85
CA LYS A 247 -15.64 -8.30 19.43
C LYS A 247 -16.21 -9.55 18.75
N GLY A 248 -15.41 -10.62 18.61
CA GLY A 248 -15.83 -11.87 17.98
C GLY A 248 -16.03 -11.81 16.46
N ARG A 249 -15.62 -10.72 15.79
CA ARG A 249 -15.78 -10.50 14.34
C ARG A 249 -14.64 -11.08 13.50
N TYR A 250 -13.42 -11.07 14.04
CA TYR A 250 -12.28 -11.72 13.38
C TYR A 250 -12.23 -13.20 13.76
N LYS A 251 -12.69 -14.05 12.84
CA LYS A 251 -12.77 -15.52 13.00
C LYS A 251 -12.25 -16.23 11.77
N LEU A 252 -11.62 -17.38 11.97
CA LEU A 252 -11.20 -18.26 10.89
C LEU A 252 -12.37 -19.15 10.48
N GLY A 253 -12.68 -19.16 9.18
CA GLY A 253 -13.63 -20.06 8.57
C GLY A 253 -13.19 -21.51 8.69
N ILE A 254 -14.10 -22.39 9.12
CA ILE A 254 -13.84 -23.81 9.26
C ILE A 254 -14.54 -24.56 8.15
N HIS A 255 -13.79 -25.33 7.36
CA HIS A 255 -14.39 -26.15 6.30
C HIS A 255 -15.42 -27.14 6.89
N LYS A 256 -16.61 -27.21 6.29
CA LYS A 256 -17.75 -28.01 6.76
C LYS A 256 -17.40 -29.49 6.90
N ASP A 257 -16.60 -30.03 5.98
CA ASP A 257 -16.13 -31.42 6.06
C ASP A 257 -15.20 -31.68 7.24
N PHE A 258 -14.32 -30.72 7.54
CA PHE A 258 -13.44 -30.82 8.71
C PHE A 258 -14.26 -30.81 10.01
N PHE A 259 -15.28 -29.94 10.10
CA PHE A 259 -16.20 -29.90 11.23
C PHE A 259 -16.94 -31.23 11.39
N ARG A 260 -17.61 -31.71 10.34
CA ARG A 260 -18.38 -32.96 10.35
C ARG A 260 -17.51 -34.17 10.71
N LYS A 261 -16.32 -34.29 10.10
CA LYS A 261 -15.38 -35.39 10.38
C LYS A 261 -14.87 -35.36 11.83
N THR A 262 -14.61 -34.16 12.37
CA THR A 262 -14.13 -34.01 13.75
C THR A 262 -15.20 -34.42 14.77
N LEU A 263 -16.46 -34.02 14.57
CA LEU A 263 -17.53 -34.38 15.49
C LEU A 263 -17.93 -35.84 15.42
N LYS A 264 -18.06 -36.40 14.20
CA LYS A 264 -18.37 -37.83 14.01
C LYS A 264 -17.33 -38.75 14.66
N LYS A 265 -16.04 -38.36 14.63
CA LYS A 265 -14.96 -39.11 15.28
C LYS A 265 -15.15 -39.23 16.80
N ASP A 266 -15.74 -38.21 17.43
CA ASP A 266 -16.03 -38.18 18.86
C ASP A 266 -17.48 -38.61 19.18
N GLY A 267 -18.20 -39.17 18.21
CA GLY A 267 -19.59 -39.66 18.39
C GLY A 267 -20.64 -38.54 18.54
N LEU A 268 -20.33 -37.31 18.13
CA LEU A 268 -21.23 -36.16 18.21
C LEU A 268 -21.94 -35.92 16.87
N ASP A 269 -23.21 -35.51 16.94
CA ASP A 269 -23.99 -35.12 15.76
C ASP A 269 -23.66 -33.69 15.30
N PRO A 270 -23.07 -33.51 14.09
CA PRO A 270 -22.78 -32.19 13.56
C PRO A 270 -24.00 -31.29 13.39
N ASP A 271 -25.17 -31.85 13.03
CA ASP A 271 -26.37 -31.07 12.74
C ASP A 271 -27.08 -30.63 14.04
N PHE A 272 -26.83 -31.33 15.16
CA PHE A 272 -27.26 -30.91 16.49
C PHE A 272 -26.45 -29.73 17.04
N PHE A 273 -25.12 -29.74 16.88
CA PHE A 273 -24.24 -28.67 17.39
C PHE A 273 -24.03 -27.50 16.42
N GLY A 274 -24.12 -27.75 15.11
CA GLY A 274 -23.78 -26.80 14.05
C GLY A 274 -24.56 -25.48 14.12
N PRO A 275 -25.91 -25.48 14.16
CA PRO A 275 -26.72 -24.27 14.24
C PRO A 275 -26.49 -23.43 15.49
N VAL A 276 -26.01 -24.05 16.58
CA VAL A 276 -25.68 -23.35 17.83
C VAL A 276 -24.34 -22.63 17.69
N LEU A 277 -23.34 -23.26 17.08
CA LEU A 277 -21.98 -22.74 16.97
C LEU A 277 -21.79 -21.71 15.86
N PHE A 278 -22.40 -21.93 14.70
CA PHE A 278 -22.10 -21.18 13.48
C PHE A 278 -23.24 -20.25 13.09
N ARG A 279 -22.90 -19.08 12.55
CA ARG A 279 -23.89 -18.11 12.04
C ARG A 279 -24.40 -18.43 10.64
N ASN A 280 -23.68 -19.27 9.90
CA ASN A 280 -23.92 -19.60 8.50
C ASN A 280 -23.87 -21.11 8.25
N TYR A 281 -24.40 -21.93 9.17
CA TYR A 281 -24.28 -23.39 9.11
C TYR A 281 -24.74 -24.02 7.77
N ASP A 282 -25.80 -23.44 7.22
CA ASP A 282 -26.41 -23.90 5.97
C ASP A 282 -25.83 -23.23 4.71
N ASN A 283 -24.99 -22.20 4.88
CA ASN A 283 -24.53 -21.32 3.81
C ASN A 283 -23.03 -21.47 3.54
N GLY A 284 -22.72 -22.27 2.53
CA GLY A 284 -21.38 -22.39 1.94
C GLY A 284 -20.46 -23.43 2.61
N PRO A 285 -19.24 -23.62 2.06
CA PRO A 285 -18.30 -24.63 2.52
C PRO A 285 -17.54 -24.23 3.80
N TYR A 286 -17.47 -22.94 4.13
CA TYR A 286 -16.78 -22.44 5.33
C TYR A 286 -17.76 -21.93 6.38
N LEU A 287 -17.63 -22.47 7.59
CA LEU A 287 -18.47 -22.19 8.74
C LEU A 287 -17.81 -21.14 9.65
N LEU A 288 -18.56 -20.10 10.00
CA LEU A 288 -18.12 -18.99 10.85
C LEU A 288 -18.78 -19.06 12.21
N VAL A 289 -17.95 -19.15 13.24
CA VAL A 289 -18.39 -19.17 14.64
C VAL A 289 -19.12 -17.86 14.95
N LYS A 290 -20.24 -17.94 15.69
CA LYS A 290 -21.05 -16.77 16.07
C LYS A 290 -20.21 -15.72 16.82
N GLU A 291 -20.50 -14.45 16.58
CA GLU A 291 -19.79 -13.32 17.19
C GLU A 291 -19.90 -13.34 18.73
N SER A 292 -20.99 -13.87 19.29
CA SER A 292 -21.17 -14.02 20.74
C SER A 292 -20.18 -15.00 21.39
N ILE A 293 -19.54 -15.87 20.62
CA ILE A 293 -18.57 -16.86 21.11
C ILE A 293 -17.15 -16.27 21.04
N MET A 294 -16.75 -15.57 22.09
CA MET A 294 -15.47 -14.86 22.20
C MET A 294 -14.42 -15.59 23.06
N SER A 295 -14.87 -16.49 23.94
CA SER A 295 -14.05 -17.27 24.87
C SER A 295 -14.66 -18.66 25.13
N ASN A 296 -13.92 -19.53 25.82
CA ASN A 296 -14.46 -20.81 26.30
C ASN A 296 -15.68 -20.61 27.23
N LYS A 297 -15.74 -19.52 27.99
CA LYS A 297 -16.87 -19.19 28.86
C LYS A 297 -18.14 -18.90 28.05
N THR A 298 -18.04 -18.04 27.05
CA THR A 298 -19.17 -17.71 26.17
C THR A 298 -19.56 -18.88 25.27
N LEU A 299 -18.60 -19.72 24.87
CA LEU A 299 -18.88 -20.98 24.17
C LEU A 299 -19.77 -21.89 25.02
N LYS A 300 -19.42 -22.10 26.30
CA LYS A 300 -20.25 -22.91 27.22
C LYS A 300 -21.65 -22.30 27.38
N GLN A 301 -21.75 -20.99 27.54
CA GLN A 301 -23.04 -20.28 27.66
C GLN A 301 -23.92 -20.46 26.41
N GLU A 302 -23.35 -20.37 25.21
CA GLU A 302 -24.09 -20.56 23.96
C GLU A 302 -24.56 -22.01 23.78
N LEU A 303 -23.74 -22.99 24.16
CA LEU A 303 -24.11 -24.41 24.13
C LEU A 303 -25.25 -24.72 25.12
N ILE A 304 -25.22 -24.12 26.32
CA ILE A 304 -26.31 -24.24 27.31
C ILE A 304 -27.58 -23.59 26.77
N ARG A 305 -27.48 -22.36 26.23
CA ARG A 305 -28.61 -21.62 25.66
C ARG A 305 -29.26 -22.38 24.50
N GLY A 306 -28.44 -23.03 23.67
CA GLY A 306 -28.87 -23.91 22.59
C GLY A 306 -29.43 -25.27 23.06
N LYS A 307 -29.45 -25.54 24.37
CA LYS A 307 -29.88 -26.81 24.98
C LYS A 307 -29.12 -28.04 24.46
N VAL A 308 -27.89 -27.85 23.98
CA VAL A 308 -27.05 -28.95 23.47
C VAL A 308 -26.14 -29.56 24.55
N ILE A 309 -25.96 -28.85 25.69
CA ILE A 309 -25.33 -29.36 26.91
C ILE A 309 -26.06 -28.81 28.16
N LYS A 310 -25.90 -29.45 29.33
CA LYS A 310 -26.39 -28.96 30.62
C LYS A 310 -25.35 -28.06 31.32
N ASN A 311 -25.77 -27.35 32.38
CA ASN A 311 -24.89 -26.43 33.14
C ASN A 311 -23.64 -27.10 33.73
N GLU A 312 -23.79 -28.33 34.22
CA GLU A 312 -22.73 -29.10 34.88
C GLU A 312 -21.78 -29.77 33.87
N ASP A 313 -22.23 -29.93 32.62
CA ASP A 313 -21.47 -30.62 31.59
C ASP A 313 -20.22 -29.83 31.20
N LYS A 314 -19.16 -30.58 30.85
CA LYS A 314 -17.95 -30.02 30.24
C LYS A 314 -18.17 -29.84 28.74
N ILE A 315 -17.48 -28.87 28.15
CA ILE A 315 -17.48 -28.69 26.70
C ILE A 315 -16.86 -29.94 26.06
N PRO A 316 -17.51 -30.58 25.07
CA PRO A 316 -16.92 -31.73 24.38
C PRO A 316 -15.58 -31.36 23.71
N LYS A 317 -14.60 -32.25 23.76
CA LYS A 317 -13.23 -32.01 23.24
C LYS A 317 -13.23 -31.65 21.75
N ALA A 318 -14.04 -32.32 20.93
CA ALA A 318 -14.23 -31.96 19.53
C ALA A 318 -14.69 -30.50 19.34
N ILE A 319 -15.65 -30.02 20.15
CA ILE A 319 -16.17 -28.66 20.07
C ILE A 319 -15.11 -27.64 20.49
N GLU A 320 -14.37 -27.94 21.56
CA GLU A 320 -13.25 -27.10 22.00
C GLU A 320 -12.16 -27.01 20.91
N LYS A 321 -11.86 -28.13 20.23
CA LYS A 321 -10.92 -28.17 19.11
C LYS A 321 -11.38 -27.33 17.93
N ILE A 322 -12.67 -27.40 17.57
CA ILE A 322 -13.28 -26.58 16.52
C ILE A 322 -13.19 -25.10 16.90
N TYR A 323 -13.55 -24.75 18.13
CA TYR A 323 -13.45 -23.38 18.61
C TYR A 323 -12.01 -22.86 18.56
N LYS A 324 -11.03 -23.62 19.08
CA LYS A 324 -9.60 -23.24 19.01
C LYS A 324 -9.13 -22.99 17.59
N LYS A 325 -9.58 -23.81 16.62
CA LYS A 325 -9.25 -23.60 15.20
C LYS A 325 -9.91 -22.36 14.60
N SER A 326 -11.07 -21.93 15.11
CA SER A 326 -11.74 -20.70 14.66
C SER A 326 -11.07 -19.41 15.17
N VAL A 327 -10.19 -19.51 16.17
CA VAL A 327 -9.51 -18.34 16.75
C VAL A 327 -8.31 -17.99 15.87
N PRO A 328 -8.28 -16.81 15.23
CA PRO A 328 -7.19 -16.43 14.35
C PRO A 328 -5.91 -16.14 15.14
N ASN A 329 -4.78 -16.49 14.53
CA ASN A 329 -3.43 -16.18 14.99
C ASN A 329 -2.70 -15.42 13.88
N PHE A 330 -2.76 -14.09 13.94
CA PHE A 330 -2.19 -13.24 12.91
C PHE A 330 -0.67 -13.10 13.09
N LYS A 331 0.08 -13.55 12.09
CA LYS A 331 1.55 -13.47 12.06
C LYS A 331 1.99 -12.80 10.77
N THR A 332 3.01 -11.95 10.88
CA THR A 332 3.53 -11.16 9.77
C THR A 332 5.01 -11.44 9.56
N GLN A 333 5.46 -11.42 8.32
CA GLN A 333 6.87 -11.33 7.96
C GLN A 333 7.09 -10.08 7.10
N LEU A 334 8.12 -9.30 7.41
CA LEU A 334 8.41 -8.04 6.75
C LEU A 334 9.54 -8.25 5.74
N HIS A 335 9.36 -7.74 4.53
CA HIS A 335 10.32 -7.82 3.43
C HIS A 335 10.47 -6.44 2.81
N PHE A 336 11.70 -6.05 2.48
CA PHE A 336 11.98 -4.78 1.80
C PHE A 336 12.73 -5.04 0.49
N TYR A 337 12.13 -4.56 -0.59
CA TYR A 337 12.61 -4.71 -1.96
C TYR A 337 13.00 -3.33 -2.50
N GLY A 338 14.30 -3.12 -2.69
CA GLY A 338 14.86 -1.84 -3.10
C GLY A 338 16.28 -1.99 -3.65
N TYR A 339 17.27 -2.06 -2.77
CA TYR A 339 18.69 -2.06 -3.17
C TYR A 339 19.10 -3.29 -4.00
N ASP A 340 18.52 -4.45 -3.69
CA ASP A 340 18.63 -5.71 -4.42
C ASP A 340 18.20 -5.58 -5.90
N GLY A 341 17.10 -4.88 -6.16
CA GLY A 341 16.64 -4.65 -7.53
C GLY A 341 17.49 -3.65 -8.32
N ARG A 342 18.15 -2.70 -7.64
CA ARG A 342 19.02 -1.69 -8.28
C ARG A 342 20.35 -2.24 -8.75
N GLY A 343 20.85 -3.29 -8.09
CA GLY A 343 22.11 -3.96 -8.42
C GLY A 343 21.94 -5.20 -9.30
N SER A 344 20.72 -5.50 -9.75
CA SER A 344 20.43 -6.68 -10.57
C SER A 344 20.95 -6.52 -12.01
N ASP A 345 21.31 -7.63 -12.65
CA ASP A 345 21.67 -7.63 -14.07
C ASP A 345 20.50 -7.12 -14.93
N PRO A 346 20.76 -6.23 -15.91
CA PRO A 346 19.71 -5.61 -16.70
C PRO A 346 18.97 -6.63 -17.56
N SER A 347 17.64 -6.50 -17.61
CA SER A 347 16.80 -7.21 -18.57
C SER A 347 17.18 -6.87 -20.00
N ARG A 348 16.88 -7.77 -20.96
CA ARG A 348 17.11 -7.50 -22.39
C ARG A 348 16.50 -6.18 -22.85
N PHE A 349 15.31 -5.85 -22.36
CA PHE A 349 14.65 -4.57 -22.64
C PHE A 349 15.50 -3.38 -22.19
N ASP A 350 15.97 -3.38 -20.94
CA ASP A 350 16.79 -2.29 -20.40
C ASP A 350 18.18 -2.25 -21.05
N CYS A 351 18.77 -3.39 -21.43
CA CYS A 351 20.00 -3.42 -22.22
C CYS A 351 19.80 -2.70 -23.56
N ASN A 352 18.79 -3.08 -24.32
CA ASN A 352 18.48 -2.47 -25.61
C ASN A 352 18.14 -0.99 -25.43
N TYR A 353 17.29 -0.66 -24.46
CA TYR A 353 16.86 0.71 -24.20
C TYR A 353 18.04 1.61 -23.82
N THR A 354 18.85 1.21 -22.85
CA THR A 354 19.99 2.00 -22.35
C THR A 354 21.08 2.14 -23.40
N TYR A 355 21.37 1.08 -24.16
CA TYR A 355 22.34 1.15 -25.25
C TYR A 355 21.91 2.16 -26.33
N ASN A 356 20.64 2.14 -26.73
CA ASN A 356 20.12 3.07 -27.72
C ASN A 356 19.99 4.51 -27.17
N LEU A 357 19.73 4.69 -25.88
CA LEU A 357 19.85 6.01 -25.24
C LEU A 357 21.27 6.55 -25.38
N GLY A 358 22.31 5.74 -25.13
CA GLY A 358 23.71 6.13 -25.32
C GLY A 358 24.03 6.53 -26.76
N LEU A 359 23.58 5.75 -27.75
CA LEU A 359 23.72 6.11 -29.16
C LEU A 359 22.98 7.40 -29.52
N THR A 360 21.81 7.62 -28.92
CA THR A 360 21.03 8.85 -29.10
C THR A 360 21.78 10.06 -28.55
N VAL A 361 22.39 9.93 -27.36
CA VAL A 361 23.24 10.98 -26.78
C VAL A 361 24.42 11.29 -27.70
N PHE A 362 25.11 10.27 -28.22
CA PHE A 362 26.19 10.47 -29.19
C PHE A 362 25.73 11.25 -30.42
N ALA A 363 24.60 10.86 -31.02
CA ALA A 363 24.04 11.54 -32.18
C ALA A 363 23.67 13.00 -31.88
N LEU A 364 23.10 13.28 -30.70
CA LEU A 364 22.79 14.65 -30.26
C LEU A 364 24.06 15.50 -30.15
N ILE A 365 25.11 14.98 -29.49
CA ILE A 365 26.39 15.68 -29.33
C ILE A 365 27.07 15.90 -30.68
N ALA A 366 27.11 14.89 -31.55
CA ALA A 366 27.70 14.98 -32.88
C ALA A 366 27.03 16.06 -33.76
N ASN A 367 25.78 16.41 -33.46
CA ASN A 367 25.02 17.48 -34.12
C ASN A 367 25.00 18.79 -33.31
N ASN A 368 25.92 18.97 -32.34
CA ASN A 368 26.04 20.16 -31.50
C ASN A 368 24.79 20.52 -30.66
N ALA A 369 23.94 19.54 -30.34
CA ALA A 369 22.78 19.78 -29.48
C ALA A 369 23.20 19.89 -28.00
N THR A 370 22.55 20.79 -27.24
CA THR A 370 22.77 21.00 -25.80
C THR A 370 21.45 21.23 -25.06
N GLY A 371 21.42 20.98 -23.75
CA GLY A 371 20.21 21.16 -22.92
C GLY A 371 19.07 20.19 -23.23
N GLN A 372 19.39 19.04 -23.85
CA GLN A 372 18.43 18.01 -24.26
C GLN A 372 18.57 16.76 -23.39
N MET A 373 17.46 16.10 -23.11
CA MET A 373 17.37 14.76 -22.55
C MET A 373 17.19 13.76 -23.69
N ALA A 374 18.07 12.75 -23.78
CA ALA A 374 17.86 11.66 -24.73
C ALA A 374 16.68 10.78 -24.30
N ALA A 375 15.83 10.43 -25.26
CA ALA A 375 14.70 9.53 -25.06
C ALA A 375 14.52 8.62 -26.28
N ILE A 376 13.84 7.49 -26.07
CA ILE A 376 13.38 6.60 -27.13
C ILE A 376 11.86 6.56 -27.06
N LYS A 377 11.20 6.86 -28.18
CA LYS A 377 9.74 6.73 -28.32
C LYS A 377 9.37 5.31 -28.73
N ASN A 378 8.08 5.00 -28.59
CA ASN A 378 7.46 3.77 -29.08
C ASN A 378 7.99 2.51 -28.38
N LEU A 379 8.38 2.63 -27.09
CA LEU A 379 8.92 1.52 -26.29
C LEU A 379 7.91 0.39 -26.10
N GLU A 380 6.61 0.69 -26.20
CA GLU A 380 5.49 -0.24 -26.14
C GLU A 380 5.44 -1.18 -27.35
N PHE A 381 6.06 -0.80 -28.46
CA PHE A 381 6.11 -1.56 -29.70
C PHE A 381 7.42 -2.35 -29.83
N ASP A 382 7.51 -3.16 -30.88
CA ASP A 382 8.73 -3.93 -31.17
C ASP A 382 9.90 -3.00 -31.51
N PHE A 383 11.11 -3.48 -31.26
CA PHE A 383 12.35 -2.70 -31.40
C PHE A 383 12.48 -1.97 -32.76
N SER A 384 11.96 -2.55 -33.83
CA SER A 384 11.94 -1.93 -35.18
C SER A 384 11.14 -0.63 -35.27
N ALA A 385 10.23 -0.38 -34.33
CA ALA A 385 9.40 0.83 -34.28
C ALA A 385 9.98 1.91 -33.35
N TRP A 386 11.06 1.61 -32.62
CA TRP A 386 11.66 2.54 -31.67
C TRP A 386 12.28 3.74 -32.38
N GLN A 387 12.07 4.93 -31.83
CA GLN A 387 12.52 6.18 -32.44
C GLN A 387 13.36 7.00 -31.45
N PRO A 388 14.65 7.24 -31.71
CA PRO A 388 15.48 8.09 -30.88
C PRO A 388 15.09 9.57 -31.04
N ILE A 389 15.15 10.33 -29.94
CA ILE A 389 14.75 11.75 -29.88
C ILE A 389 15.56 12.47 -28.79
N GLY A 390 15.84 13.76 -29.02
CA GLY A 390 16.21 14.71 -27.96
C GLY A 390 15.00 15.53 -27.51
N ILE A 391 14.78 15.59 -26.19
CA ILE A 391 13.71 16.38 -25.58
C ILE A 391 14.33 17.58 -24.86
N PRO A 392 13.95 18.83 -25.19
CA PRO A 392 14.46 20.00 -24.49
C PRO A 392 14.09 19.95 -23.00
N ILE A 393 15.05 20.16 -22.10
CA ILE A 393 14.80 20.05 -20.65
C ILE A 393 14.07 21.28 -20.11
N ALA A 394 14.37 22.47 -20.64
CA ALA A 394 13.84 23.73 -20.11
C ALA A 394 12.30 23.78 -20.03
N PRO A 395 11.52 23.32 -21.05
CA PRO A 395 10.06 23.27 -20.96
C PRO A 395 9.51 22.26 -19.94
N LEU A 396 10.33 21.34 -19.43
CA LEU A 396 9.94 20.36 -18.43
C LEU A 396 10.13 20.86 -17.00
N MET A 397 10.77 22.02 -16.84
CA MET A 397 11.07 22.60 -15.53
C MET A 397 9.93 23.49 -15.04
N ARG A 398 9.66 23.42 -13.74
CA ARG A 398 8.74 24.29 -12.99
C ARG A 398 9.40 24.80 -11.73
N LEU A 399 8.84 25.86 -11.15
CA LEU A 399 9.23 26.31 -9.82
C LEU A 399 8.50 25.48 -8.77
N GLU A 400 9.25 24.93 -7.82
CA GLU A 400 8.72 24.35 -6.58
C GLU A 400 9.41 25.03 -5.40
N GLU A 401 8.66 25.24 -4.31
CA GLU A 401 9.21 25.72 -3.06
C GLU A 401 9.90 24.58 -2.31
N ARG A 402 11.19 24.75 -2.01
CA ARG A 402 12.00 23.80 -1.25
C ARG A 402 12.78 24.56 -0.19
N ASN A 403 12.62 24.15 1.07
CA ASN A 403 13.22 24.81 2.24
C ASN A 403 12.96 26.34 2.25
N GLY A 404 11.72 26.76 1.93
CA GLY A 404 11.33 28.18 1.89
C GLY A 404 11.86 28.98 0.67
N LYS A 405 12.43 28.32 -0.34
CA LYS A 405 12.98 28.98 -1.55
C LYS A 405 12.45 28.36 -2.83
N LEU A 406 12.12 29.20 -3.81
CA LEU A 406 11.73 28.74 -5.15
C LEU A 406 12.94 28.17 -5.90
N THR A 407 12.82 26.90 -6.31
CA THR A 407 13.85 26.16 -7.04
C THR A 407 13.28 25.61 -8.34
N LEU A 408 14.06 25.68 -9.43
CA LEU A 408 13.70 25.04 -10.71
C LEU A 408 13.92 23.54 -10.64
N VAL A 409 12.87 22.78 -10.95
CA VAL A 409 12.86 21.33 -10.84
C VAL A 409 12.02 20.70 -11.94
N ILE A 410 12.30 19.44 -12.27
CA ILE A 410 11.47 18.65 -13.18
C ILE A 410 10.37 17.99 -12.35
N GLU A 411 9.13 18.11 -12.84
CA GLU A 411 7.98 17.47 -12.21
C GLU A 411 8.13 15.94 -12.21
N LYS A 412 7.87 15.33 -11.06
CA LYS A 412 7.90 13.89 -10.91
C LYS A 412 6.61 13.31 -11.47
N SER A 413 6.71 12.27 -12.30
CA SER A 413 5.54 11.57 -12.83
C SER A 413 5.04 10.55 -11.81
N VAL A 414 3.76 10.65 -11.47
CA VAL A 414 3.04 9.71 -10.59
C VAL A 414 2.14 8.78 -11.41
N VAL A 415 1.61 7.72 -10.79
CA VAL A 415 0.65 6.82 -11.44
C VAL A 415 -0.61 7.58 -11.81
N ASN A 416 -1.00 7.52 -13.09
CA ASN A 416 -2.29 8.00 -13.54
C ASN A 416 -3.38 6.97 -13.21
N THR A 417 -4.27 7.28 -12.27
CA THR A 417 -5.40 6.44 -11.85
C THR A 417 -6.48 6.28 -12.92
N HIS A 418 -6.40 7.00 -14.03
CA HIS A 418 -7.28 6.83 -15.19
C HIS A 418 -6.65 5.95 -16.29
N SER A 419 -5.39 5.57 -16.14
CA SER A 419 -4.66 4.74 -17.11
C SER A 419 -5.24 3.33 -17.21
N THR A 420 -5.08 2.70 -18.38
CA THR A 420 -5.56 1.35 -18.65
C THR A 420 -4.94 0.34 -17.67
N ALA A 421 -3.62 0.44 -17.43
CA ALA A 421 -2.91 -0.44 -16.51
C ALA A 421 -3.48 -0.37 -15.09
N PHE A 422 -3.76 0.84 -14.58
CA PHE A 422 -4.37 1.01 -13.27
C PHE A 422 -5.79 0.45 -13.23
N LYS A 423 -6.63 0.76 -14.23
CA LYS A 423 -8.02 0.25 -14.31
C LYS A 423 -8.09 -1.27 -14.33
N VAL A 424 -7.12 -1.93 -14.99
CA VAL A 424 -7.00 -3.40 -14.96
C VAL A 424 -6.76 -3.88 -13.52
N VAL A 425 -5.78 -3.31 -12.81
CA VAL A 425 -5.52 -3.64 -11.39
C VAL A 425 -6.74 -3.35 -10.52
N GLU A 426 -7.38 -2.19 -10.68
CA GLU A 426 -8.58 -1.82 -9.94
C GLU A 426 -9.71 -2.83 -10.14
N SER A 427 -9.97 -3.25 -11.38
CA SER A 427 -11.02 -4.21 -11.69
C SER A 427 -10.74 -5.63 -11.16
N LEU A 428 -9.47 -6.00 -11.03
CA LEU A 428 -9.05 -7.34 -10.63
C LEU A 428 -8.71 -7.47 -9.14
N ARG A 429 -8.55 -6.36 -8.39
CA ARG A 429 -8.13 -6.39 -6.98
C ARG A 429 -9.03 -7.24 -6.09
N GLU A 430 -10.35 -7.24 -6.30
CA GLU A 430 -11.28 -8.10 -5.53
C GLU A 430 -11.10 -9.59 -5.85
N LYS A 431 -10.80 -9.92 -7.12
CA LYS A 431 -10.48 -11.28 -7.54
C LYS A 431 -9.14 -11.74 -6.96
N TRP A 432 -8.13 -10.88 -6.95
CA TRP A 432 -6.79 -11.18 -6.42
C TRP A 432 -6.76 -11.24 -4.90
N LEU A 433 -7.60 -10.46 -4.22
CA LEU A 433 -7.86 -10.61 -2.79
C LEU A 433 -8.30 -12.03 -2.46
N ALA A 434 -9.00 -12.70 -3.38
CA ALA A 434 -9.37 -14.11 -3.31
C ALA A 434 -10.00 -14.48 -1.96
N ALA A 435 -10.88 -13.60 -1.46
CA ALA A 435 -11.65 -13.82 -0.24
C ALA A 435 -12.89 -14.70 -0.49
N ASN A 436 -12.73 -15.72 -1.31
CA ASN A 436 -13.71 -16.71 -1.66
C ASN A 436 -13.12 -18.13 -1.42
N PRO A 437 -13.95 -19.19 -1.48
CA PRO A 437 -13.48 -20.57 -1.30
C PRO A 437 -12.50 -21.09 -2.38
N GLU A 438 -12.29 -20.36 -3.47
CA GLU A 438 -11.40 -20.77 -4.57
C GLU A 438 -9.93 -20.59 -4.17
N GLU A 439 -9.00 -21.11 -4.97
CA GLU A 439 -7.57 -20.92 -4.73
C GLU A 439 -7.12 -19.47 -4.98
N ASP A 440 -5.95 -19.11 -4.47
CA ASP A 440 -5.37 -17.79 -4.75
C ASP A 440 -4.88 -17.71 -6.20
N ASN A 441 -5.18 -16.61 -6.88
CA ASN A 441 -4.88 -16.39 -8.31
C ASN A 441 -3.49 -15.79 -8.56
N TYR A 442 -2.46 -16.25 -7.84
CA TYR A 442 -1.11 -15.69 -7.97
C TYR A 442 -0.53 -15.91 -9.37
N ARG A 443 0.06 -14.86 -9.93
CA ARG A 443 0.83 -14.94 -11.18
C ARG A 443 2.30 -15.18 -10.86
N ARG A 444 2.92 -16.03 -11.67
CA ARG A 444 4.34 -16.39 -11.55
C ARG A 444 5.08 -15.86 -12.76
N PRO A 445 5.74 -14.71 -12.64
CA PRO A 445 6.61 -14.23 -13.70
C PRO A 445 7.68 -15.29 -14.02
N GLY A 446 8.00 -15.46 -15.31
CA GLY A 446 9.14 -16.29 -15.70
C GLY A 446 10.48 -15.72 -15.22
N PRO A 447 11.61 -16.44 -15.32
CA PRO A 447 12.93 -15.85 -15.06
C PRO A 447 13.24 -14.73 -16.07
N ILE A 448 14.18 -13.84 -15.73
CA ILE A 448 14.70 -12.87 -16.70
C ILE A 448 15.46 -13.63 -17.80
N ARG A 449 15.11 -13.41 -19.07
CA ARG A 449 15.70 -14.09 -20.23
C ARG A 449 16.26 -13.07 -21.22
N PHE A 450 17.35 -13.45 -21.90
CA PHE A 450 17.94 -12.66 -22.99
C PHE A 450 17.51 -13.12 -24.39
N THR A 451 16.89 -14.30 -24.49
CA THR A 451 16.43 -14.88 -25.75
C THR A 451 15.02 -15.47 -25.59
N GLY A 452 14.34 -15.67 -26.72
CA GLY A 452 12.94 -16.09 -26.75
C GLY A 452 11.95 -14.92 -26.78
N LYS A 453 10.66 -15.25 -26.80
CA LYS A 453 9.54 -14.33 -26.63
C LYS A 453 8.78 -14.67 -25.34
N SER A 454 8.41 -13.66 -24.58
CA SER A 454 7.67 -13.75 -23.31
C SER A 454 6.68 -12.59 -23.18
N GLU A 455 5.64 -12.78 -22.36
CA GLU A 455 4.76 -11.68 -21.97
C GLU A 455 5.52 -10.57 -21.23
N GLU A 456 6.64 -10.93 -20.59
CA GLU A 456 7.47 -10.04 -19.77
C GLU A 456 8.74 -9.58 -20.49
N ASP A 457 8.73 -9.61 -21.82
CA ASP A 457 9.78 -8.99 -22.64
C ASP A 457 9.80 -7.46 -22.49
N ARG A 458 8.69 -6.87 -22.02
CA ARG A 458 8.49 -5.44 -21.74
C ARG A 458 7.64 -5.28 -20.47
N PRO A 459 7.66 -4.11 -19.81
CA PRO A 459 6.76 -3.82 -18.70
C PRO A 459 5.28 -3.97 -19.09
N LEU A 460 4.48 -4.62 -18.25
CA LEU A 460 3.05 -4.81 -18.49
C LEU A 460 2.30 -3.47 -18.44
N THR A 461 2.70 -2.59 -17.53
CA THR A 461 2.18 -1.21 -17.45
C THR A 461 2.32 -0.46 -18.78
N LEU A 462 3.46 -0.62 -19.47
CA LEU A 462 3.70 0.02 -20.76
C LEU A 462 2.79 -0.55 -21.85
N VAL A 463 2.71 -1.89 -21.95
CA VAL A 463 1.90 -2.57 -22.96
C VAL A 463 0.42 -2.28 -22.78
N LEU A 464 -0.08 -2.32 -21.54
CA LEU A 464 -1.48 -2.04 -21.24
C LEU A 464 -1.86 -0.58 -21.53
N ASN A 465 -0.99 0.37 -21.20
CA ASN A 465 -1.26 1.78 -21.45
C ASN A 465 -1.19 2.18 -22.93
N ALA A 466 -0.63 1.32 -23.79
CA ALA A 466 -0.64 1.50 -25.23
C ALA A 466 -1.96 1.06 -25.88
N ILE A 467 -2.79 0.28 -25.18
CA ILE A 467 -4.12 -0.11 -25.65
C ILE A 467 -5.00 1.14 -25.64
N PRO A 468 -5.55 1.57 -26.79
CA PRO A 468 -6.43 2.73 -26.85
C PRO A 468 -7.60 2.54 -25.89
N ASN A 469 -7.80 3.48 -24.97
CA ASN A 469 -9.04 3.51 -24.21
C ASN A 469 -10.15 3.92 -25.18
N GLY A 470 -11.32 3.29 -25.11
CA GLY A 470 -12.48 3.67 -25.94
C GLY A 470 -12.95 5.13 -25.76
N HIS A 471 -12.32 5.90 -24.87
CA HIS A 471 -12.51 7.34 -24.71
C HIS A 471 -11.62 8.21 -25.62
N ASP A 472 -10.56 7.66 -26.22
CA ASP A 472 -9.67 8.38 -27.14
C ASP A 472 -10.19 8.36 -28.60
N GLN A 473 -11.43 7.87 -28.81
CA GLN A 473 -12.13 7.83 -30.10
C GLN A 473 -13.35 8.76 -30.18
N ILE A 474 -13.54 9.70 -29.25
CA ILE A 474 -14.65 10.67 -29.27
C ILE A 474 -14.11 12.09 -29.44
#